data_AF-A0A1X9YS19-F1
#
_entry.id   AF-A0A1X9YS19-F1
#
_cell.length_a   1.000
_cell.length_b   1.000
_cell.length_c   1.000
_cell.angle_alpha   90.00
_cell.angle_beta   90.00
_cell.angle_gamma   90.00
#
_symmetry.space_group_name_H-M   'P 1'
#
loop_
_entity.id
_entity.type
_entity.pdbx_description
1 polymer ?
#
loop_
_entity_poly.entity_id
_entity_poly.type
_entity_poly.pdbx_seq_one_letter_code
_entity_poly.pdbx_strand_id
1 'polypeptide(L)'
;MTDISENEMANTLRKNLLDVLDLWISKEEQLAYQENVPIAQVSSELFNQWEDFYYPESDSFKLAFDERERKILSDFDKILNHINDKTLNNLPYITDFIKTNDWQVVNKAAIDTKKRLKNTAANNI
;
A
#
# COMPACT_ATOMS: atom_id res chain seq x y z
N MET A 1 -5.70 11.03 28.69
CA MET A 1 -6.66 10.69 27.62
C MET A 1 -6.04 10.80 26.22
N THR A 2 -4.91 11.51 26.05
CA THR A 2 -4.17 11.66 24.78
C THR A 2 -3.56 10.35 24.28
N ASP A 3 -2.88 9.58 25.14
CA ASP A 3 -2.13 8.38 24.72
C ASP A 3 -3.01 7.24 24.17
N ILE A 4 -4.25 7.09 24.66
CA ILE A 4 -5.16 6.03 24.18
C ILE A 4 -5.60 6.34 22.73
N SER A 5 -5.93 7.61 22.46
CA SER A 5 -6.34 8.05 21.12
C SER A 5 -5.21 7.95 20.11
N GLU A 6 -3.98 8.27 20.50
CA GLU A 6 -2.80 8.19 19.62
C GLU A 6 -2.46 6.75 19.23
N ASN A 7 -2.53 5.82 20.20
CA ASN A 7 -2.33 4.39 19.93
C ASN A 7 -3.43 3.79 19.05
N GLU A 8 -4.69 4.19 19.25
CA GLU A 8 -5.80 3.79 18.37
C GLU A 8 -5.59 4.28 16.94
N MET A 9 -5.22 5.55 16.75
CA MET A 9 -4.90 6.10 15.44
C MET A 9 -3.74 5.37 14.76
N ALA A 10 -2.66 5.08 15.49
CA ALA A 10 -1.52 4.33 14.97
C ALA A 10 -1.90 2.89 14.56
N ASN A 11 -2.73 2.22 15.35
CA ASN A 11 -3.23 0.87 15.01
C ASN A 11 -4.12 0.89 13.77
N THR A 12 -5.02 1.87 13.65
CA THR A 12 -5.87 2.04 12.46
C THR A 12 -5.02 2.35 11.23
N LEU A 13 -4.04 3.24 11.34
CA LEU A 13 -3.11 3.55 10.26
C LEU A 13 -2.34 2.30 9.81
N ARG A 14 -1.81 1.53 10.75
CA ARG A 14 -1.12 0.27 10.48
C ARG A 14 -2.01 -0.69 9.71
N LYS A 15 -3.24 -0.89 10.19
CA LYS A 15 -4.22 -1.75 9.52
C LYS A 15 -4.49 -1.27 8.09
N ASN A 16 -4.76 0.01 7.89
CA ASN A 16 -5.10 0.55 6.57
C ASN A 16 -3.96 0.38 5.56
N LEU A 17 -2.71 0.66 5.94
CA LEU A 17 -1.55 0.42 5.05
C LEU A 17 -1.37 -1.06 4.73
N LEU A 18 -1.61 -1.94 5.70
CA LEU A 18 -1.56 -3.38 5.47
C LEU A 18 -2.67 -3.84 4.54
N ASP A 19 -3.88 -3.28 4.65
CA ASP A 19 -5.01 -3.58 3.77
C ASP A 19 -4.75 -3.08 2.34
N VAL A 20 -4.14 -1.89 2.17
CA VAL A 20 -3.71 -1.38 0.85
C VAL A 20 -2.68 -2.32 0.20
N LEU A 21 -1.72 -2.83 0.97
CA LEU A 21 -0.79 -3.85 0.46
C LEU A 21 -1.51 -5.14 0.06
N ASP A 22 -2.49 -5.59 0.83
CA ASP A 22 -3.27 -6.79 0.50
C ASP A 22 -4.08 -6.59 -0.80
N LEU A 23 -4.67 -5.40 -0.98
CA LEU A 23 -5.35 -5.04 -2.22
C LEU A 23 -4.38 -5.03 -3.41
N TRP A 24 -3.18 -4.46 -3.27
CA TRP A 24 -2.14 -4.50 -4.32
C TRP A 24 -1.72 -5.92 -4.70
N ILE A 25 -1.74 -6.85 -3.74
CA ILE A 25 -1.39 -8.27 -3.93
C ILE A 25 -2.50 -9.01 -4.70
N SER A 26 -3.76 -8.70 -4.41
CA SER A 26 -4.91 -9.46 -4.90
C SER A 26 -5.47 -8.92 -6.22
N LYS A 27 -5.08 -9.55 -7.33
CA LYS A 27 -5.66 -9.25 -8.65
C LYS A 27 -7.17 -9.44 -8.66
N GLU A 28 -7.66 -10.50 -8.01
CA GLU A 28 -9.08 -10.82 -7.96
C GLU A 28 -9.88 -9.73 -7.24
N GLU A 29 -9.37 -9.22 -6.10
CA GLU A 29 -10.03 -8.14 -5.37
C GLU A 29 -10.02 -6.82 -6.14
N GLN A 30 -8.94 -6.51 -6.86
CA GLN A 30 -8.88 -5.33 -7.73
C GLN A 30 -9.94 -5.37 -8.84
N LEU A 31 -10.14 -6.54 -9.46
CA LEU A 31 -11.16 -6.72 -10.49
C LEU A 31 -12.57 -6.64 -9.89
N ALA A 32 -12.80 -7.31 -8.77
CA ALA A 32 -14.08 -7.27 -8.06
C ALA A 32 -14.43 -5.84 -7.59
N TYR A 33 -13.45 -5.04 -7.19
CA TYR A 33 -13.65 -3.63 -6.83
C TYR A 33 -14.19 -2.85 -8.04
N GLN A 34 -13.60 -3.01 -9.22
CA GLN A 34 -14.07 -2.34 -10.43
C GLN A 34 -15.48 -2.76 -10.84
N GLU A 35 -15.83 -4.04 -10.67
CA GLU A 35 -17.18 -4.55 -10.93
C GLU A 35 -18.21 -3.96 -9.96
N ASN A 36 -17.86 -3.85 -8.68
CA ASN A 36 -18.75 -3.31 -7.65
C ASN A 36 -18.88 -1.78 -7.69
N VAL A 37 -17.86 -1.08 -8.17
CA VAL A 37 -17.86 0.39 -8.31
C VAL A 37 -17.44 0.78 -9.74
N PRO A 38 -18.32 0.65 -10.74
CA PRO A 38 -17.97 0.83 -12.15
C PRO A 38 -17.48 2.24 -12.53
N ILE A 39 -17.83 3.24 -11.73
CA ILE A 39 -17.40 4.64 -11.93
C ILE A 39 -15.98 4.91 -11.43
N ALA A 40 -15.42 4.03 -10.58
CA ALA A 40 -14.08 4.20 -10.05
C ALA A 40 -13.04 3.90 -11.12
N GLN A 41 -11.97 4.70 -11.17
CA GLN A 41 -10.74 4.35 -11.87
C GLN A 41 -9.91 3.55 -10.87
N VAL A 42 -10.15 2.23 -10.76
CA VAL A 42 -9.53 1.40 -9.70
C VAL A 42 -8.00 1.41 -9.79
N SER A 43 -7.42 1.50 -10.98
CA SER A 43 -5.96 1.60 -11.10
C SER A 43 -5.42 2.84 -10.41
N SER A 44 -6.08 4.00 -10.55
CA SER A 44 -5.71 5.26 -9.90
C SER A 44 -5.96 5.18 -8.39
N GLU A 45 -7.09 4.57 -7.98
CA GLU A 45 -7.38 4.35 -6.56
C GLU A 45 -6.28 3.56 -5.85
N LEU A 46 -5.66 2.57 -6.50
CA LEU A 46 -4.55 1.82 -5.90
C LEU A 46 -3.34 2.69 -5.53
N PHE A 47 -3.04 3.73 -6.32
CA PHE A 47 -1.98 4.69 -6.01
C PHE A 47 -2.46 5.68 -4.94
N ASN A 48 -3.66 6.25 -5.11
CA ASN A 48 -4.23 7.23 -4.19
C ASN A 48 -4.36 6.67 -2.77
N GLN A 49 -4.85 5.44 -2.61
CA GLN A 49 -5.00 4.82 -1.30
C GLN A 49 -3.66 4.62 -0.58
N TRP A 50 -2.56 4.41 -1.32
CA TRP A 50 -1.24 4.41 -0.69
C TRP A 50 -0.87 5.81 -0.20
N GLU A 51 -1.03 6.83 -1.05
CA GLU A 51 -0.75 8.23 -0.71
C GLU A 51 -1.61 8.75 0.46
N ASP A 52 -2.84 8.26 0.60
CA ASP A 52 -3.78 8.61 1.67
C ASP A 52 -3.33 8.12 3.06
N PHE A 53 -2.45 7.11 3.13
CA PHE A 53 -2.00 6.55 4.41
C PHE A 53 -0.47 6.60 4.60
N TYR A 54 0.32 6.77 3.55
CA TYR A 54 1.78 6.78 3.64
C TYR A 54 2.32 8.18 4.00
N TYR A 55 2.31 8.50 5.29
CA TYR A 55 2.90 9.73 5.84
C TYR A 55 4.08 9.45 6.77
N PRO A 56 5.28 9.14 6.22
CA PRO A 56 6.41 8.60 7.00
C PRO A 56 6.92 9.54 8.09
N GLU A 57 6.67 10.84 7.95
CA GLU A 57 7.10 11.84 8.91
C GLU A 57 6.12 12.11 10.05
N SER A 58 4.88 11.63 9.95
CA SER A 58 3.87 11.83 10.99
C SER A 58 4.16 11.01 12.25
N ASP A 59 3.76 11.55 13.41
CA ASP A 59 3.94 10.86 14.70
C ASP A 59 3.14 9.54 14.74
N SER A 60 1.92 9.52 14.21
CA SER A 60 1.11 8.30 14.12
C SER A 60 1.79 7.21 13.29
N PHE A 61 2.49 7.56 12.21
CA PHE A 61 3.24 6.59 11.41
C PHE A 61 4.48 6.08 12.13
N LYS A 62 5.21 6.98 12.80
CA LYS A 62 6.39 6.62 13.61
C LYS A 62 6.04 5.75 14.81
N LEU A 63 4.83 5.92 15.36
CA LEU A 63 4.26 5.09 16.41
C LEU A 63 3.75 3.73 15.88
N ALA A 64 3.15 3.71 14.69
CA ALA A 64 2.55 2.52 14.07
C ALA A 64 3.57 1.47 13.58
N PHE A 65 4.78 1.92 13.21
CA PHE A 65 5.79 1.09 12.58
C PHE A 65 7.17 1.32 13.19
N ASP A 66 7.90 0.25 13.47
CA ASP A 66 9.30 0.35 13.93
C ASP A 66 10.25 0.80 12.80
N GLU A 67 11.51 1.12 13.13
CA GLU A 67 12.48 1.60 12.15
C GLU A 67 12.71 0.65 10.97
N ARG A 68 12.70 -0.66 11.22
CA ARG A 68 12.90 -1.68 10.18
C ARG A 68 11.69 -1.74 9.25
N GLU A 69 10.49 -1.71 9.82
CA GLU A 69 9.23 -1.66 9.07
C GLU A 69 9.12 -0.40 8.23
N ARG A 70 9.46 0.77 8.80
CA ARG A 70 9.49 2.04 8.06
C ARG A 70 10.44 1.99 6.86
N LYS A 71 11.61 1.35 7.01
CA LYS A 71 12.53 1.13 5.88
C LYS A 71 11.90 0.22 4.83
N ILE A 72 11.25 -0.87 5.22
CA ILE A 72 10.57 -1.80 4.31
C ILE A 72 9.49 -1.07 3.51
N LEU A 73 8.65 -0.27 4.18
CA LEU A 73 7.59 0.51 3.53
C LEU A 73 8.16 1.60 2.61
N SER A 74 9.27 2.25 2.99
CA SER A 74 9.97 3.19 2.11
C SER A 74 10.55 2.55 0.85
N ASP A 75 11.02 1.30 0.93
CA ASP A 75 11.49 0.58 -0.26
C ASP A 75 10.31 0.32 -1.24
N PHE A 76 9.10 0.01 -0.74
CA PHE A 76 7.90 -0.14 -1.56
C PHE A 76 7.44 1.19 -2.16
N ASP A 77 7.36 2.25 -1.34
CA ASP A 77 6.98 3.60 -1.76
C ASP A 77 7.80 4.10 -2.95
N LYS A 78 9.12 3.90 -2.92
CA LYS A 78 10.01 4.27 -4.04
C LYS A 78 9.68 3.55 -5.34
N ILE A 79 9.32 2.26 -5.26
CA ILE A 79 8.93 1.47 -6.43
C ILE A 79 7.60 1.99 -6.97
N LEU A 80 6.63 2.23 -6.08
CA LEU A 80 5.32 2.70 -6.46
C LEU A 80 5.39 4.09 -7.12
N ASN A 81 6.11 5.03 -6.51
CA ASN A 81 6.33 6.37 -7.05
C ASN A 81 7.06 6.35 -8.40
N HIS A 82 8.08 5.50 -8.56
CA HIS A 82 8.75 5.33 -9.85
C HIS A 82 7.83 4.82 -10.96
N ILE A 83 6.85 3.97 -10.62
CA ILE A 83 5.84 3.52 -11.59
C ILE A 83 4.80 4.62 -11.84
N ASN A 84 4.34 5.32 -10.80
CA ASN A 84 3.42 6.45 -10.92
C ASN A 84 3.98 7.54 -11.85
N ASP A 85 5.26 7.90 -11.67
CA ASP A 85 5.94 8.91 -12.48
C ASP A 85 6.00 8.56 -13.98
N LYS A 86 6.07 7.26 -14.31
CA LYS A 86 6.05 6.79 -15.70
C LYS A 86 4.66 6.81 -16.32
N THR A 87 3.63 6.65 -15.51
CA THR A 87 2.24 6.48 -15.96
C THR A 87 1.43 7.77 -15.90
N LEU A 88 2.03 8.87 -15.42
CA LEU A 88 1.49 10.17 -15.01
C LEU A 88 0.47 10.88 -15.93
N ASN A 89 0.04 10.32 -17.06
CA ASN A 89 -1.00 10.91 -17.92
C ASN A 89 -1.98 9.91 -18.56
N ASN A 90 -1.82 8.59 -18.40
CA ASN A 90 -2.68 7.60 -19.05
C ASN A 90 -2.62 6.24 -18.33
N LEU A 91 -3.01 6.21 -17.07
CA LEU A 91 -3.17 4.94 -16.37
C LEU A 91 -4.38 4.19 -16.97
N PRO A 92 -4.20 2.97 -17.53
CA PRO A 92 -5.30 2.23 -18.13
C PRO A 92 -6.28 1.78 -17.04
N TYR A 93 -7.48 1.33 -17.44
CA TYR A 93 -8.40 0.66 -16.54
C TYR A 93 -7.77 -0.59 -15.94
N ILE A 94 -8.24 -1.00 -14.75
CA ILE A 94 -7.63 -2.10 -14.02
C ILE A 94 -7.59 -3.40 -14.81
N THR A 95 -8.60 -3.67 -15.63
CA THR A 95 -8.69 -4.83 -16.53
C THR A 95 -7.53 -4.92 -17.53
N ASP A 96 -6.91 -3.79 -17.87
CA ASP A 96 -5.75 -3.71 -18.75
C ASP A 96 -4.45 -3.46 -17.97
N PHE A 97 -4.49 -2.66 -16.91
CA PHE A 97 -3.33 -2.39 -16.07
C PHE A 97 -2.71 -3.66 -15.51
N ILE A 98 -3.54 -4.62 -15.04
CA ILE A 98 -3.07 -5.91 -14.51
C ILE A 98 -2.28 -6.77 -15.51
N LYS A 99 -2.36 -6.46 -16.80
CA LYS A 99 -1.65 -7.18 -17.87
C LYS A 99 -0.27 -6.58 -18.12
N THR A 100 0.00 -5.39 -17.58
CA THR A 100 1.25 -4.65 -17.81
C THR A 100 2.39 -5.19 -16.95
N ASN A 101 3.62 -4.99 -17.41
CA ASN A 101 4.82 -5.28 -16.60
C ASN A 101 4.90 -4.36 -15.37
N ASP A 102 4.43 -3.12 -15.48
CA ASP A 102 4.45 -2.16 -14.37
C ASP A 102 3.57 -2.63 -13.21
N TRP A 103 2.36 -3.13 -13.48
CA TRP A 103 1.53 -3.76 -12.44
C TRP A 103 2.23 -4.97 -11.81
N GLN A 104 2.85 -5.85 -12.61
CA GLN A 104 3.56 -7.02 -12.08
C GLN A 104 4.72 -6.64 -11.16
N VAL A 105 5.43 -5.56 -11.48
CA VAL A 105 6.51 -5.02 -10.65
C VAL A 105 5.96 -4.55 -9.29
N VAL A 106 4.88 -3.75 -9.28
CA VAL A 106 4.30 -3.25 -8.03
C VAL A 106 3.66 -4.38 -7.22
N ASN A 107 2.90 -5.27 -7.86
CA ASN A 107 2.29 -6.44 -7.21
C ASN A 107 3.36 -7.31 -6.52
N LYS A 108 4.44 -7.64 -7.23
CA LYS A 108 5.57 -8.38 -6.64
C LYS A 108 6.20 -7.62 -5.48
N ALA A 109 6.41 -6.31 -5.62
CA ALA A 109 6.95 -5.48 -4.56
C ALA A 109 6.03 -5.47 -3.31
N ALA A 110 4.70 -5.45 -3.49
CA ALA A 110 3.74 -5.54 -2.39
C ALA A 110 3.82 -6.90 -1.68
N ILE A 111 3.90 -8.02 -2.43
CA ILE A 111 4.10 -9.37 -1.90
C ILE A 111 5.38 -9.44 -1.05
N ASP A 112 6.49 -8.99 -1.61
CA ASP A 112 7.80 -9.02 -0.95
C ASP A 112 7.81 -8.12 0.30
N THR A 113 7.16 -6.96 0.24
CA THR A 113 6.97 -6.04 1.37
C THR A 113 6.19 -6.70 2.49
N LYS A 114 5.03 -7.30 2.20
CA LYS A 114 4.20 -7.99 3.19
C LYS A 114 4.95 -9.15 3.84
N LYS A 115 5.72 -9.91 3.06
CA LYS A 115 6.57 -11.00 3.57
C LYS A 115 7.65 -10.47 4.52
N ARG A 116 8.33 -9.38 4.16
CA ARG A 116 9.37 -8.75 5.01
C ARG A 116 8.78 -8.20 6.32
N LEU A 117 7.61 -7.56 6.27
CA LEU A 117 6.93 -7.06 7.48
C LEU A 117 6.55 -8.20 8.43
N LYS A 118 6.00 -9.31 7.92
CA LYS A 118 5.68 -10.50 8.74
C LYS A 118 6.94 -11.09 9.41
N ASN A 119 8.06 -11.12 8.69
CA ASN A 119 9.32 -11.61 9.23
C ASN A 119 9.91 -10.70 10.30
N THR A 120 9.69 -9.38 10.24
CA THR A 120 10.09 -8.47 11.32
C THR A 120 9.31 -8.76 12.59
N ALA A 121 7.99 -8.96 12.50
CA ALA A 121 7.14 -9.30 13.64
C ALA A 121 7.53 -10.64 14.31
N ALA A 122 7.93 -11.64 13.51
CA ALA A 122 8.32 -12.96 14.01
C ALA A 122 9.70 -12.99 14.71
N ASN A 123 10.57 -12.03 14.43
CA ASN A 123 11.91 -11.94 15.02
C ASN A 123 11.95 -11.11 16.33
N ASN A 124 10.79 -10.58 16.75
CA ASN A 124 10.64 -9.78 17.96
C ASN A 124 9.98 -10.57 19.12
N ILE A 125 9.91 -11.92 19.00
CA ILE A 125 9.38 -12.86 20.01
C ILE A 125 10.49 -13.78 20.51
#